data_AF-A0A6A3X6X8-F1
#
_entry.id   AF-A0A6A3X6X8-F1
#
_cell.length_a   1.000
_cell.length_b   1.000
_cell.length_c   1.000
_cell.angle_alpha   90.00
_cell.angle_beta   90.00
_cell.angle_gamma   90.00
#
_symmetry.space_group_name_H-M   'P 1'
#
loop_
_entity.id
_entity.type
_entity.pdbx_description
1 polymer ?
#
loop_
_entity_poly.entity_id
_entity_poly.type
_entity_poly.pdbx_seq_one_letter_code
_entity_poly.pdbx_strand_id
1 'polypeptide(L)' 'MYSYCREQNITLFTVSHRKSLWTYHEYVLRFDGRGDYELKKIDEADEAFGS' A
#
# COMPACT_ATOMS: atom_id res chain seq x y z
N MET A 1 -12.35 -3.01 9.22
CA MET A 1 -11.33 -4.08 9.19
C MET A 1 -9.93 -3.50 9.14
N TYR A 2 -9.49 -2.88 8.03
CA TYR A 2 -8.12 -2.38 7.89
C TYR A 2 -7.72 -1.35 8.97
N SER A 3 -8.56 -0.35 9.24
CA SER A 3 -8.33 0.62 10.32
C SER A 3 -8.25 -0.03 11.69
N TYR A 4 -9.10 -1.02 11.96
CA TYR A 4 -9.08 -1.76 13.22
C TYR A 4 -7.78 -2.56 13.39
N CYS A 5 -7.33 -3.27 12.36
CA CYS A 5 -6.04 -3.96 12.39
C CYS A 5 -4.89 -3.00 12.66
N ARG A 6 -4.92 -1.81 12.05
CA ARG A 6 -3.95 -0.74 12.29
C ARG A 6 -3.97 -0.26 13.74
N GLU A 7 -5.15 -0.01 14.31
CA GLU A 7 -5.31 0.40 15.72
C GLU A 7 -4.82 -0.67 16.70
N GLN A 8 -4.93 -1.95 16.35
CA GLN A 8 -4.46 -3.07 17.18
C GLN A 8 -2.97 -3.41 16.97
N ASN A 9 -2.20 -2.58 16.27
CA ASN A 9 -0.79 -2.82 15.91
C ASN A 9 -0.55 -4.13 15.14
N ILE A 10 -1.53 -4.57 14.35
CA ILE A 10 -1.41 -5.74 13.47
C ILE A 10 -0.76 -5.28 12.15
N THR A 11 0.35 -5.91 11.77
CA THR A 11 0.97 -5.67 10.46
C THR A 11 0.08 -6.20 9.35
N LEU A 12 -0.39 -5.31 8.47
CA LEU A 12 -1.28 -5.63 7.37
C LEU A 12 -0.53 -5.55 6.03
N PHE A 13 -0.44 -6.68 5.33
CA PHE A 13 0.13 -6.76 3.99
C PHE A 13 -0.96 -7.15 2.99
N THR A 14 -1.21 -6.29 2.01
CA THR A 14 -2.29 -6.46 1.03
C THR A 14 -1.75 -6.40 -0.39
N VAL A 15 -2.07 -7.40 -1.21
CA VAL A 15 -1.79 -7.39 -2.66
C VAL A 15 -3.09 -7.06 -3.39
N SER A 16 -3.15 -5.91 -4.05
CA SER A 16 -4.37 -5.42 -4.70
C SER A 16 -4.06 -4.38 -5.78
N HIS A 17 -4.92 -4.30 -6.79
CA HIS A 17 -4.94 -3.22 -7.78
C HIS A 17 -5.90 -2.08 -7.42
N ARG A 18 -6.66 -2.20 -6.32
CA ARG A 18 -7.70 -1.23 -5.96
C ARG A 18 -7.10 0.00 -5.28
N LYS A 19 -7.28 1.18 -5.89
CA LYS A 19 -6.79 2.45 -5.33
C LYS A 19 -7.38 2.78 -3.96
N SER A 20 -8.62 2.39 -3.70
CA SER A 20 -9.31 2.71 -2.44
C SER A 20 -8.69 2.08 -1.19
N LEU A 21 -7.85 1.05 -1.35
CA LEU A 21 -7.15 0.44 -0.21
C LEU A 21 -5.92 1.25 0.23
N TRP A 22 -5.41 2.10 -0.65
CA TRP A 22 -4.20 2.88 -0.44
C TRP A 22 -4.28 3.76 0.81
N THR A 23 -5.45 4.34 1.09
CA THR A 23 -5.69 5.19 2.27
C THR A 23 -5.47 4.48 3.62
N TYR A 24 -5.44 3.14 3.63
CA TYR A 24 -5.24 2.34 4.85
C TYR A 24 -3.81 1.85 5.06
N HIS A 25 -2.89 2.16 4.14
CA HIS A 25 -1.50 1.71 4.16
C HIS A 25 -0.52 2.88 4.19
N GLU A 26 0.60 2.72 4.89
CA GLU A 26 1.67 3.72 4.98
C GLU A 26 2.78 3.52 3.95
N TYR A 27 2.90 2.30 3.43
CA TYR A 27 3.96 1.92 2.50
C TYR A 27 3.34 1.21 1.30
N VAL A 28 3.96 1.42 0.15
CA VAL A 28 3.66 0.71 -1.10
C VAL A 28 4.91 -0.02 -1.54
N LEU A 29 4.73 -1.30 -1.88
CA LEU A 29 5.75 -2.11 -2.52
C LEU A 29 5.36 -2.29 -3.98
N ARG A 30 6.17 -1.74 -4.89
CA ARG A 30 5.93 -1.81 -6.33
C ARG A 30 6.97 -2.72 -6.98
N PHE A 31 6.50 -3.64 -7.80
CA PHE A 31 7.36 -4.44 -8.66
C PHE A 31 7.37 -3.84 -10.07
N ASP A 32 8.53 -3.81 -10.71
CA ASP A 32 8.69 -3.27 -12.07
C ASP A 32 8.48 -4.32 -13.18
N GLY A 33 8.32 -5.59 -12.78
CA GLY A 33 8.13 -6.74 -13.68
C GLY A 33 9.40 -7.23 -14.38
N ARG A 34 10.56 -6.61 -14.13
CA ARG A 34 11.87 -6.98 -14.68
C ARG A 34 12.81 -7.59 -13.62
N GLY A 35 12.34 -7.67 -12.38
CA GLY A 35 13.07 -8.27 -11.25
C GLY A 35 13.41 -7.26 -10.16
N ASP A 36 13.18 -5.96 -10.40
CA ASP A 36 13.38 -4.92 -9.41
C ASP A 36 12.08 -4.63 -8.64
N TYR A 37 12.25 -4.05 -7.46
CA TYR A 37 11.18 -3.58 -6.62
C TYR A 37 11.53 -2.24 -5.97
N GLU A 38 10.51 -1.46 -5.67
CA GLU A 38 10.61 -0.21 -4.94
C GLU A 38 9.68 -0.26 -3.74
N LEU A 39 10.26 -0.15 -2.54
CA LEU A 39 9.51 0.04 -1.31
C LEU A 39 9.56 1.53 -0.97
N LYS A 40 8.40 2.18 -1.02
CA LYS A 40 8.28 3.61 -0.76
C LYS A 40 7.21 3.89 0.29
N LYS A 41 7.42 4.93 1.10
CA LYS A 41 6.39 5.47 2.00
C LYS A 41 5.40 6.29 1.20
N ILE A 42 4.12 6.08 1.44
CA ILE A 42 3.04 6.80 0.78
C ILE A 42 2.97 8.21 1.36
N ASP A 43 3.09 9.22 0.49
CA ASP A 43 2.78 10.61 0.82
C ASP A 43 1.42 11.02 0.24
N GLU A 44 0.76 12.03 0.82
CA GLU A 44 -0.57 12.49 0.37
C GLU A 44 -0.58 13.04 -1.07
N ALA A 45 0.58 13.44 -1.57
CA ALA A 45 0.76 13.92 -2.94
C ALA A 45 1.05 12.80 -3.94
N ASP A 46 1.26 11.56 -3.49
CA ASP A 46 1.54 10.45 -4.38
C ASP A 46 0.29 9.98 -5.13
N GLU A 47 0.42 9.80 -6.45
CA GLU A 47 -0.65 9.21 -7.24
C GLU A 47 -0.87 7.74 -6.88
N ALA A 48 -2.11 7.41 -6.51
CA ALA A 48 -2.51 6.04 -6.30
C ALA A 48 -2.48 5.26 -7.63
N PHE A 49 -1.57 4.30 -7.73
CA PHE A 49 -1.51 3.31 -8.80
C PHE A 49 -2.57 2.21 -8.60
N GLY A 50 -3.32 1.89 -9.66
CA GLY A 50 -4.40 0.91 -9.61
C GLY A 50 -5.58 1.23 -10.52
N SER A 51 -6.64 0.43 -10.46
CA SER A 51 -7.96 0.72 -11.04
C SER A 51 -8.92 1.28 -10.01
#